data_AF-A0A174AX85-F1
#
_entry.id   AF-A0A174AX85-F1
#
_cell.length_a   1.000
_cell.length_b   1.000
_cell.length_c   1.000
_cell.angle_alpha   90.00
_cell.angle_beta   90.00
_cell.angle_gamma   90.00
#
_symmetry.space_group_name_H-M   'P 1'
#
loop_
_entity.id
_entity.type
_entity.pdbx_description
1 polymer ?
#
loop_
_entity_poly.entity_id
_entity_poly.type
_entity_poly.pdbx_seq_one_letter_code
_entity_poly.pdbx_strand_id
1 'polypeptide(L)' 'MIAMKPVSKTGIVIRYNFVKLEHEYHYCPVCGGALNAGPDYYPDFCEKCGQALDFSGTEWKEDRQIGFVEPEAV' A
#
# COMPACT_ATOMS: atom_id res chain seq x y z
N MET A 1 17.95 -9.46 14.04
CA MET A 1 17.42 -9.45 12.67
C MET A 1 17.67 -8.08 12.10
N ILE A 2 18.03 -7.97 10.82
CA ILE A 2 18.24 -6.67 10.16
C ILE A 2 16.87 -6.17 9.69
N ALA A 3 16.48 -4.96 10.07
CA ALA A 3 15.25 -4.33 9.58
C ALA A 3 15.44 -3.93 8.11
N MET A 4 14.42 -4.14 7.29
CA MET A 4 14.49 -3.90 5.84
C MET A 4 13.41 -2.91 5.41
N LYS A 5 13.77 -2.04 4.47
CA LYS A 5 12.82 -1.11 3.88
C LYS A 5 11.76 -1.86 3.06
N PRO A 6 10.47 -1.56 3.28
CA PRO A 6 9.39 -2.07 2.44
C PRO A 6 9.56 -1.71 0.96
N VAL A 7 8.92 -2.50 0.11
CA VAL A 7 8.81 -2.21 -1.33
C VAL A 7 7.51 -1.46 -1.57
N SER A 8 7.59 -0.22 -2.03
CA SER A 8 6.43 0.59 -2.41
C SER A 8 6.07 0.36 -3.87
N LYS A 9 4.77 0.25 -4.18
CA LYS A 9 4.23 0.19 -5.55
C LYS A 9 2.94 0.98 -5.64
N THR A 10 2.78 1.68 -6.75
CA THR A 10 1.53 2.35 -7.08
C THR A 10 0.58 1.39 -7.80
N GLY A 11 -0.70 1.41 -7.40
CA GLY A 11 -1.76 0.64 -8.04
C GLY A 11 -3.07 1.41 -8.10
N ILE A 12 -4.07 0.85 -8.78
CA ILE A 12 -5.41 1.43 -8.87
C ILE A 12 -6.34 0.69 -7.91
N VAL A 13 -7.04 1.45 -7.06
CA VAL A 13 -8.11 0.94 -6.19
C VAL A 13 -9.44 1.58 -6.56
N ILE A 14 -10.52 0.80 -6.44
CA ILE A 14 -11.88 1.30 -6.57
C ILE A 14 -12.44 1.51 -5.16
N ARG A 15 -12.68 2.76 -4.77
CA ARG A 15 -13.40 3.09 -3.53
C ARG A 15 -14.87 3.38 -3.84
N TYR A 16 -15.73 3.04 -2.87
CA TYR A 16 -17.18 3.21 -2.95
C TYR A 16 -17.82 2.54 -4.17
N ASN A 17 -17.17 1.56 -4.79
CA ASN A 17 -17.57 0.88 -6.03
C ASN A 17 -17.63 1.77 -7.29
N PHE A 18 -17.21 3.04 -7.24
CA PHE A 18 -17.25 3.90 -8.44
C PHE A 18 -16.09 4.89 -8.59
N VAL A 19 -15.29 5.15 -7.55
CA VAL A 19 -14.16 6.09 -7.63
C VAL A 19 -12.86 5.33 -7.85
N LYS A 20 -12.15 5.61 -8.96
CA LYS A 20 -10.81 5.08 -9.22
C LYS A 20 -9.77 6.00 -8.58
N LEU A 21 -8.97 5.44 -7.70
CA LEU A 21 -7.86 6.12 -7.04
C LEU A 21 -6.56 5.44 -7.40
N GLU A 22 -5.52 6.24 -7.61
CA GLU A 22 -4.14 5.80 -7.54
C GLU A 22 -3.71 5.75 -6.06
N HIS A 23 -3.27 4.58 -5.60
CA HIS A 23 -2.91 4.31 -4.20
C HIS A 23 -1.51 3.69 -4.12
N GLU A 24 -0.73 4.08 -3.10
CA GLU A 24 0.60 3.52 -2.84
C GLU A 24 0.53 2.36 -1.84
N TYR A 25 0.82 1.16 -2.31
CA TYR A 25 0.88 -0.05 -1.52
C TYR A 25 2.31 -0.34 -1.04
N HIS A 26 2.43 -0.85 0.18
CA HIS A 26 3.70 -1.26 0.77
C HIS A 26 3.72 -2.78 0.98
N TYR A 27 4.81 -3.43 0.56
CA TYR A 27 4.98 -4.88 0.62
C TYR A 27 6.24 -5.28 1.40
N CYS A 28 6.17 -6.43 2.07
CA CYS A 28 7.32 -7.03 2.72
C CYS A 28 8.42 -7.31 1.68
N PRO A 29 9.66 -6.87 1.92
CA PRO A 29 10.76 -7.05 0.97
C PRO A 29 11.21 -8.51 0.84
N VAL A 30 10.82 -9.38 1.77
CA VAL A 30 11.23 -10.80 1.78
C VAL A 30 10.14 -11.69 1.18
N CYS A 31 8.91 -11.62 1.70
CA CYS A 31 7.84 -12.54 1.29
C CYS A 31 6.84 -11.93 0.29
N GLY A 32 6.93 -10.63 0.02
CA GLY A 32 6.00 -9.92 -0.86
C GLY A 32 4.59 -9.74 -0.28
N GLY A 33 4.37 -10.07 1.00
CA GLY A 33 3.07 -9.85 1.65
C GLY A 33 2.73 -8.36 1.76
N ALA A 34 1.48 -8.00 1.49
CA ALA A 34 0.99 -6.64 1.74
C ALA A 34 1.11 -6.30 3.23
N LEU A 35 1.59 -5.10 3.53
CA LEU A 35 1.83 -4.62 4.90
C LEU A 35 0.68 -3.76 5.44
N ASN A 36 -0.25 -3.37 4.57
CA ASN A 36 -1.37 -2.47 4.89
C ASN A 36 -0.91 -1.22 5.67
N ALA A 37 0.25 -0.68 5.28
CA ALA A 37 0.88 0.45 5.94
C ALA A 37 0.48 1.77 5.28
N GLY A 38 0.29 2.81 6.09
CA GLY A 38 -0.06 4.17 5.73
C GLY A 38 0.48 5.17 6.76
N PRO A 39 0.25 6.48 6.55
CA PRO A 39 0.74 7.54 7.44
C PRO A 39 0.24 7.39 8.89
N ASP A 40 -0.98 6.86 9.06
CA ASP A 40 -1.60 6.68 10.38
C ASP A 40 -1.24 5.34 11.06
N TYR A 41 -0.68 4.40 10.32
CA TYR A 41 -0.33 3.08 10.83
C TYR A 41 0.71 2.39 9.95
N TYR A 42 1.81 1.94 10.54
CA TYR A 42 2.75 1.04 9.88
C TYR A 42 3.30 0.01 10.88
N PRO A 43 3.46 -1.27 10.47
CA PRO A 43 3.91 -2.32 11.38
C PRO A 43 5.44 -2.37 11.50
N ASP A 44 5.94 -2.69 12.70
CA ASP A 44 7.37 -2.95 12.93
C ASP A 44 7.84 -4.30 12.35
N PHE A 45 6.91 -5.24 12.14
CA PHE A 45 7.20 -6.59 11.65
C PHE A 45 6.17 -7.05 10.63
N CYS A 46 6.61 -7.83 9.63
CA CYS A 46 5.70 -8.48 8.69
C CYS A 46 4.91 -9.59 9.39
N GLU A 47 3.57 -9.51 9.35
CA GLU A 47 2.67 -10.52 9.93
C GLU A 47 2.86 -11.93 9.34
N LYS A 48 3.32 -12.04 8.09
CA LYS A 48 3.43 -13.33 7.39
C LYS A 48 4.72 -14.08 7.66
N CYS A 49 5.85 -13.38 7.75
CA CYS A 49 7.17 -14.00 7.85
C CYS A 49 8.04 -13.50 9.01
N GLY A 50 7.55 -12.54 9.80
CA GLY A 50 8.28 -11.99 10.96
C GLY A 50 9.45 -11.06 10.61
N GLN A 51 9.66 -10.71 9.34
CA GLN A 51 10.70 -9.77 8.93
C GLN A 51 10.51 -8.41 9.61
N ALA A 52 11.54 -7.91 10.28
CA ALA A 52 11.56 -6.55 10.84
C ALA A 52 11.55 -5.50 9.72
N LEU A 53 10.74 -4.46 9.87
CA LEU A 53 10.49 -3.45 8.84
C LEU A 53 11.05 -2.10 9.27
N ASP A 54 11.57 -1.35 8.29
CA ASP A 54 12.09 -0.01 8.49
C ASP A 54 11.33 0.99 7.60
N PHE A 55 10.44 1.77 8.21
CA PHE A 55 9.70 2.86 7.56
C PHE A 55 10.37 4.23 7.78
N SER A 56 11.61 4.28 8.30
CA SER A 56 12.30 5.54 8.52
C SER A 56 12.51 6.31 7.20
N GLY A 57 12.09 7.58 7.21
CA GLY A 57 12.16 8.46 6.05
C GLY A 57 11.18 8.11 4.92
N THR A 58 10.16 7.29 5.18
CA THR A 58 9.10 7.05 4.20
C THR A 58 8.28 8.33 3.99
N GLU A 59 8.17 8.76 2.72
CA GLU A 59 7.27 9.83 2.31
C GLU A 59 5.92 9.22 1.91
N TRP A 60 4.88 9.49 2.69
CA TRP A 60 3.53 8.99 2.44
C TRP A 60 2.82 9.85 1.40
N LYS A 61 2.39 9.23 0.30
CA LYS A 61 1.60 9.90 -0.73
C LYS A 61 0.11 9.75 -0.46
N GLU A 62 -0.62 10.83 -0.63
CA GLU A 62 -2.08 10.80 -0.60
C GLU A 62 -2.64 10.05 -1.82
N ASP A 63 -3.78 9.39 -1.62
CA ASP A 63 -4.53 8.79 -2.72
C ASP A 63 -4.93 9.88 -3.73
N ARG A 64 -4.63 9.65 -5.00
CA ARG A 64 -5.00 10.57 -6.06
C ARG A 64 -6.19 10.03 -6.82
N GLN A 65 -7.28 10.79 -6.86
CA GLN A 65 -8.40 10.43 -7.73
C GLN A 65 -8.00 10.56 -9.20
N ILE A 66 -8.15 9.46 -9.94
CA ILE A 66 -7.80 9.37 -11.37
C ILE A 66 -9.03 9.21 -12.27
N GLY A 67 -10.21 8.97 -11.70
CA GLY A 67 -11.46 8.97 -12.46
C GLY A 67 -12.57 8.19 -11.77
N PHE A 68 -13.54 7.77 -12.58
CA PHE A 68 -14.67 6.97 -12.15
C PHE A 68 -14.74 5.65 -12.94
N VAL A 69 -15.44 4.66 -12.40
CA VAL A 69 -15.84 3.46 -13.13
C VAL A 69 -16.94 3.86 -14.12
N GLU A 70 -16.81 3.46 -15.38
CA GLU A 70 -17.85 3.67 -16.37
C GLU A 70 -19.04 2.75 -16.05
N PRO A 71 -20.29 3.24 -16.09
CA PRO A 71 -21.44 2.37 -15.89
C PRO A 71 -21.46 1.30 -16.98
N GLU A 72 -21.68 0.04 -16.60
CA GLU A 72 -21.94 -1.03 -17.58
C GLU A 72 -23.18 -0.62 -18.40
N ALA A 73 -23.04 -0.58 -19.73
CA ALA A 73 -24.17 -0.35 -20.61
C ALA A 73 -25.15 -1.54 -20.47
N VAL A 74 -26.33 -1.27 -19.91
CA VAL A 74 -27.43 -2.23 -19.79
C VAL A 74 -28.21 -2.31 -21.10
#